data_AF-A0A944XC14-F1
#
_entry.id   AF-A0A944XC14-F1
#
_cell.length_a   1.000
_cell.length_b   1.000
_cell.length_c   1.000
_cell.angle_alpha   90.00
_cell.angle_beta   90.00
_cell.angle_gamma   90.00
#
_symmetry.space_group_name_H-M   'P 1'
#
loop_
_entity.id
_entity.type
_entity.pdbx_description
1 polymer ?
#
loop_
_entity_poly.entity_id
_entity_poly.type
_entity_poly.pdbx_seq_one_letter_code
_entity_poly.pdbx_strand_id
1 'polypeptide(L)'
;MWTAHRKRIIGLRTIYTMLMLAAPLNAASRIALVVEDGSTVLPGLSASLVSTLSEATDSEVVVSDALGSASLERRSQMSLHVRTVANAYRISARMVDTGDGRDGGRILAQEQATGGKAQVFDLVDELASRLRGQLAAKGSFRRSVAVLDFDNKADAGSEPFVSGIQQMLMTSLRQEGQITLIEPSEINAHTTSGTTVGEQVLEVGRWVGADVTISGAFADIVRVEAEVVAATGRHLGTYAAEASRPEADRLVQELVNQLAPVIRQHRRDLHTVALLRFENHSEEQYNSFVDGMADMLTTGLRKSTRLRVIERAQIETAMRNFNVEMSGPIDSETAVEVGSWLGADAVVIGSFLRFGDVFRIDARMIDSETGEVTVAESVRGTEEEVMALVDELGGKLVAQFESSTPEQSTGTGSLRVVFQSTRSEMGERPAYHHICKLYVDGKFIGLSPPVKKLGQWETLFTRSLRGGPHKVEIVHGYLRGKDWDGQMPTQPRSFDIEIEPDGVTTVQYGFEVGWFEDKYIYD
;
A
#
# COMPACT_ATOMS: atom_id res chain seq x y z
N MET A 1 -38.91 -34.89 -11.58
CA MET A 1 -38.13 -33.84 -12.30
C MET A 1 -37.83 -32.59 -11.46
N TRP A 2 -38.62 -32.24 -10.44
CA TRP A 2 -38.37 -31.04 -9.61
C TRP A 2 -37.37 -31.20 -8.45
N THR A 3 -36.93 -32.42 -8.14
CA THR A 3 -35.95 -32.70 -7.06
C THR A 3 -34.50 -32.82 -7.54
N ALA A 4 -34.27 -32.96 -8.85
CA ALA A 4 -32.91 -33.05 -9.43
C ALA A 4 -32.24 -31.67 -9.62
N HIS A 5 -33.03 -30.60 -9.81
CA HIS A 5 -32.50 -29.23 -9.94
C HIS A 5 -31.98 -28.65 -8.62
N ARG A 6 -32.57 -29.00 -7.48
CA ARG A 6 -32.10 -28.51 -6.16
C ARG A 6 -30.77 -29.12 -5.70
N LYS A 7 -30.43 -30.34 -6.12
CA LYS A 7 -29.13 -30.96 -5.80
C LYS A 7 -27.97 -30.40 -6.65
N ARG A 8 -28.24 -29.90 -7.87
CA ARG A 8 -27.24 -29.21 -8.70
C ARG A 8 -26.88 -27.82 -8.14
N ILE A 9 -27.86 -27.08 -7.61
CA ILE A 9 -27.63 -25.74 -7.04
C ILE A 9 -26.82 -25.80 -5.73
N ILE A 10 -26.97 -26.85 -4.93
CA ILE A 10 -26.19 -27.02 -3.69
C ILE A 10 -24.76 -27.50 -3.99
N GLY A 11 -24.56 -28.33 -5.03
CA GLY A 11 -23.22 -28.73 -5.49
C GLY A 11 -22.41 -27.59 -6.12
N LEU A 12 -23.07 -26.67 -6.83
CA LEU A 12 -22.43 -25.48 -7.41
C LEU A 12 -22.00 -24.46 -6.34
N ARG A 13 -22.77 -24.31 -5.25
CA ARG A 13 -22.38 -23.43 -4.14
C ARG A 13 -21.14 -23.91 -3.38
N THR A 14 -20.96 -25.23 -3.21
CA THR A 14 -19.76 -25.79 -2.57
C THR A 14 -18.53 -25.66 -3.47
N ILE A 15 -18.68 -25.73 -4.80
CA ILE A 15 -17.59 -25.47 -5.75
C ILE A 15 -17.24 -23.97 -5.76
N TYR A 16 -18.23 -23.08 -5.63
CA TYR A 16 -18.04 -21.63 -5.55
C TYR A 16 -17.25 -21.19 -4.30
N THR A 17 -17.48 -21.84 -3.15
CA THR A 17 -16.69 -21.57 -1.93
C THR A 17 -15.29 -22.19 -1.97
N MET A 18 -15.07 -23.24 -2.77
CA MET A 18 -13.78 -23.94 -2.84
C MET A 18 -12.87 -23.39 -3.95
N LEU A 19 -13.42 -22.74 -4.99
CA LEU A 19 -12.64 -22.04 -6.02
C LEU A 19 -12.16 -20.63 -5.60
N MET A 20 -12.71 -20.05 -4.53
CA MET A 20 -12.19 -18.81 -3.90
C MET A 20 -10.80 -18.97 -3.25
N LEU A 21 -10.19 -20.16 -3.33
CA LEU A 21 -8.81 -20.44 -2.92
C LEU A 21 -7.85 -20.66 -4.10
N ALA A 22 -8.31 -20.51 -5.34
CA ALA A 22 -7.41 -20.39 -6.47
C ALA A 22 -6.80 -18.98 -6.42
N ALA A 23 -5.51 -18.90 -6.11
CA ALA A 23 -4.73 -17.67 -6.18
C ALA A 23 -5.08 -16.91 -7.47
N PRO A 24 -5.34 -15.60 -7.41
CA PRO A 24 -5.66 -14.83 -8.61
C PRO A 24 -4.53 -15.05 -9.64
N LEU A 25 -4.91 -15.32 -10.88
CA LEU A 25 -4.06 -15.29 -12.07
C LEU A 25 -3.58 -13.84 -12.28
N ASN A 26 -2.80 -13.32 -11.33
CA ASN A 26 -2.24 -11.98 -11.37
C ASN A 26 -0.91 -12.08 -12.13
N ALA A 27 -0.83 -11.46 -13.30
CA ALA A 27 0.47 -11.07 -13.83
C ALA A 27 1.14 -10.19 -12.74
N ALA A 28 2.26 -10.67 -12.19
CA ALA A 28 2.97 -10.02 -11.10
C ALA A 28 3.28 -8.56 -11.48
N SER A 29 2.94 -7.61 -10.60
CA SER A 29 3.25 -6.19 -10.74
C SER A 29 4.75 -6.03 -10.99
N ARG A 30 5.15 -5.31 -12.04
CA ARG A 30 6.58 -5.16 -12.40
C ARG A 30 7.19 -3.94 -11.72
N ILE A 31 8.32 -4.16 -11.06
CA ILE A 31 9.04 -3.17 -10.25
C ILE A 31 10.45 -3.01 -10.83
N ALA A 32 10.84 -1.77 -11.15
CA ALA A 32 12.21 -1.46 -11.52
C ALA A 32 13.05 -1.24 -10.24
N LEU A 33 14.14 -1.98 -10.06
CA LEU A 33 15.09 -1.75 -8.98
C LEU A 33 16.37 -1.12 -9.56
N VAL A 34 16.67 0.11 -9.14
CA VAL A 34 17.89 0.83 -9.48
C VAL A 34 18.74 0.88 -8.22
N VAL A 35 19.85 0.15 -8.22
CA VAL A 35 20.79 0.19 -7.09
C VAL A 35 22.01 1.00 -7.51
N GLU A 36 22.26 2.10 -6.81
CA GLU A 36 23.54 2.79 -6.92
C GLU A 36 24.59 1.95 -6.18
N ASP A 37 25.24 1.02 -6.90
CA ASP A 37 26.37 0.21 -6.42
C ASP A 37 27.63 1.08 -6.25
N GLY A 38 27.56 2.06 -5.35
CA GLY A 38 28.65 2.97 -5.00
C GLY A 38 29.48 2.53 -3.79
N SER A 39 29.09 1.46 -3.08
CA SER A 39 29.75 1.06 -1.83
C SER A 39 30.11 -0.42 -1.83
N THR A 40 31.39 -0.73 -1.65
CA THR A 40 31.95 -2.08 -1.35
C THR A 40 31.47 -2.66 -0.01
N VAL A 41 30.45 -2.06 0.60
CA VAL A 41 30.04 -2.24 1.99
C VAL A 41 29.01 -3.37 2.14
N LEU A 42 28.15 -3.59 1.13
CA LEU A 42 27.12 -4.64 1.11
C LEU A 42 27.13 -5.43 -0.22
N PRO A 43 28.05 -6.39 -0.40
CA PRO A 43 28.07 -7.23 -1.60
C PRO A 43 26.76 -8.03 -1.72
N GLY A 44 26.13 -8.00 -2.89
CA GLY A 44 24.91 -8.78 -3.16
C GLY A 44 23.59 -8.13 -2.71
N LEU A 45 23.62 -6.85 -2.29
CA LEU A 45 22.42 -6.11 -1.88
C LEU A 45 21.30 -6.16 -2.93
N SER A 46 21.62 -5.96 -4.20
CA SER A 46 20.66 -6.01 -5.31
C SER A 46 19.98 -7.38 -5.43
N ALA A 47 20.75 -8.47 -5.40
CA ALA A 47 20.23 -9.83 -5.49
C ALA A 47 19.32 -10.19 -4.29
N SER A 48 19.74 -9.81 -3.08
CA SER A 48 18.93 -10.04 -1.88
C SER A 48 17.63 -9.23 -1.91
N LEU A 49 17.68 -7.95 -2.31
CA LEU A 49 16.47 -7.13 -2.47
C LEU A 49 15.52 -7.69 -3.52
N VAL A 50 16.02 -8.13 -4.68
CA VAL A 50 15.18 -8.76 -5.71
C VAL A 50 14.45 -9.97 -5.16
N SER A 51 15.15 -10.90 -4.51
CA SER A 51 14.56 -12.12 -3.97
C SER A 51 13.51 -11.81 -2.90
N THR A 52 13.89 -11.03 -1.89
CA THR A 52 13.03 -10.78 -0.72
C THR A 52 11.85 -9.86 -1.04
N LEU A 53 12.02 -8.84 -1.90
CA LEU A 53 10.91 -8.00 -2.35
C LEU A 53 9.94 -8.78 -3.23
N SER A 54 10.43 -9.59 -4.18
CA SER A 54 9.56 -10.37 -5.07
C SER A 54 8.65 -11.31 -4.27
N GLU A 55 9.22 -12.00 -3.27
CA GLU A 55 8.47 -12.88 -2.38
C GLU A 55 7.48 -12.11 -1.50
N ALA A 56 7.89 -10.99 -0.89
CA ALA A 56 7.05 -10.23 0.02
C ALA A 56 5.88 -9.48 -0.66
N THR A 57 6.00 -9.22 -1.96
CA THR A 57 5.06 -8.37 -2.71
C THR A 57 4.37 -9.06 -3.88
N ASP A 58 4.67 -10.34 -4.14
CA ASP A 58 4.13 -11.09 -5.29
C ASP A 58 4.27 -10.29 -6.60
N SER A 59 5.49 -9.75 -6.80
CA SER A 59 5.83 -8.80 -7.86
C SER A 59 7.08 -9.24 -8.62
N GLU A 60 7.16 -8.93 -9.91
CA GLU A 60 8.34 -9.15 -10.72
C GLU A 60 9.32 -7.99 -10.52
N VAL A 61 10.38 -8.20 -9.75
CA VAL A 61 11.43 -7.19 -9.51
C VAL A 61 12.54 -7.37 -10.54
N VAL A 62 12.79 -6.34 -11.34
CA VAL A 62 13.81 -6.34 -12.41
C VAL A 62 14.86 -5.28 -12.10
N VAL A 63 16.13 -5.71 -12.02
CA VAL A 63 17.26 -4.81 -11.79
C VAL A 63 17.56 -4.04 -13.08
N SER A 64 17.79 -2.73 -12.97
CA SER A 64 18.32 -1.94 -14.06
C SER A 64 19.71 -1.43 -13.76
N ASP A 65 20.59 -1.57 -14.74
CA ASP A 65 21.88 -0.89 -14.78
C ASP A 65 21.69 0.59 -15.16
N ALA A 66 22.61 1.46 -14.77
CA ALA A 66 22.55 2.91 -15.00
C ALA A 66 22.41 3.35 -16.47
N LEU A 67 22.74 2.47 -17.43
CA LEU A 67 22.63 2.73 -18.88
C LEU A 67 21.27 2.32 -19.49
N GLY A 68 20.43 1.58 -18.76
CA GLY A 68 19.14 1.04 -19.25
C GLY A 68 17.89 1.52 -18.52
N SER A 69 18.04 2.29 -17.44
CA SER A 69 16.98 2.60 -16.45
C SER A 69 15.75 3.25 -17.06
N ALA A 70 15.93 4.26 -17.91
CA ALA A 70 14.82 5.02 -18.48
C ALA A 70 13.83 4.18 -19.33
N SER A 71 14.31 3.10 -19.96
CA SER A 71 13.44 2.22 -20.77
C SER A 71 12.69 1.20 -19.92
N LEU A 72 13.32 0.77 -18.82
CA LEU A 72 12.80 -0.23 -17.90
C LEU A 72 11.81 0.39 -16.91
N GLU A 73 12.14 1.57 -16.38
CA GLU A 73 11.26 2.39 -15.53
C GLU A 73 9.93 2.71 -16.23
N ARG A 74 9.95 3.04 -17.53
CA ARG A 74 8.73 3.28 -18.32
C ARG A 74 7.83 2.05 -18.50
N ARG A 75 8.36 0.84 -18.29
CA ARG A 75 7.63 -0.43 -18.43
C ARG A 75 7.26 -1.04 -17.07
N SER A 76 7.67 -0.41 -15.99
CA SER A 76 7.37 -0.82 -14.61
C SER A 76 6.28 0.08 -14.04
N GLN A 77 5.53 -0.43 -13.06
CA GLN A 77 4.50 0.34 -12.37
C GLN A 77 5.10 1.26 -11.30
N MET A 78 6.33 0.97 -10.87
CA MET A 78 7.11 1.77 -9.95
C MET A 78 8.61 1.53 -10.15
N SER A 79 9.42 2.47 -9.68
CA SER A 79 10.86 2.33 -9.52
C SER A 79 11.27 2.50 -8.05
N LEU A 80 12.25 1.71 -7.64
CA LEU A 80 12.94 1.84 -6.36
C LEU A 80 14.38 2.24 -6.63
N HIS A 81 14.76 3.42 -6.16
CA HIS A 81 16.13 3.91 -6.21
C HIS A 81 16.78 3.67 -4.85
N VAL A 82 17.63 2.65 -4.79
CA VAL A 82 18.31 2.23 -3.57
C VAL A 82 19.76 2.70 -3.62
N ARG A 83 20.17 3.42 -2.58
CA ARG A 83 21.53 3.92 -2.43
C ARG A 83 22.04 3.69 -1.02
N THR A 84 23.34 3.42 -0.90
CA THR A 84 24.02 3.37 0.40
C THR A 84 24.53 4.76 0.74
N VAL A 85 24.03 5.35 1.83
CA VAL A 85 24.15 6.80 2.07
C VAL A 85 25.16 7.16 3.14
N ALA A 86 25.43 6.27 4.10
CA ALA A 86 26.36 6.58 5.18
C ALA A 86 27.25 5.40 5.55
N ASN A 87 28.53 5.72 5.73
CA ASN A 87 29.51 4.97 6.49
C ASN A 87 29.73 5.81 7.75
N ALA A 88 28.99 5.54 8.82
CA ALA A 88 29.06 6.28 10.09
C ALA A 88 29.69 5.41 11.18
N TYR A 89 30.17 6.02 12.26
CA TYR A 89 30.61 5.27 13.44
C TYR A 89 29.60 5.41 14.57
N ARG A 90 29.41 4.32 15.30
CA ARG A 90 28.67 4.29 16.56
C ARG A 90 29.57 3.80 17.68
N ILE A 91 29.63 4.57 18.75
CA ILE A 91 30.27 4.17 20.00
C ILE A 91 29.16 3.97 21.03
N SER A 92 29.08 2.79 21.62
CA SER A 92 28.08 2.44 22.62
C SER A 92 28.77 2.01 23.91
N ALA A 93 28.22 2.37 25.05
CA ALA A 93 28.71 1.96 26.36
C ALA A 93 27.56 1.63 27.30
N ARG A 94 27.82 0.66 28.17
CA ARG A 94 26.92 0.19 29.21
C ARG A 94 27.62 0.32 30.56
N MET A 95 26.93 0.95 31.52
CA MET A 95 27.34 1.01 32.92
C MET A 95 26.66 -0.11 33.70
N VAL A 96 27.43 -0.88 34.46
CA VAL A 96 26.94 -1.96 35.32
C VAL A 96 27.36 -1.68 36.75
N ASP A 97 26.41 -1.75 37.69
CA ASP A 97 26.65 -1.69 39.14
C ASP A 97 27.27 -3.01 39.59
N THR A 98 28.52 -2.94 40.03
CA THR A 98 29.32 -4.09 40.46
C THR A 98 29.49 -4.16 41.98
N GLY A 99 29.13 -3.10 42.70
CA GLY A 99 29.25 -3.00 44.16
C GLY A 99 28.09 -3.60 44.97
N ASP A 100 26.89 -3.76 44.38
CA ASP A 100 25.66 -4.16 45.12
C ASP A 100 25.56 -5.67 45.48
N GLY A 101 26.60 -6.48 45.23
CA GLY A 101 26.68 -7.89 45.66
C GLY A 101 25.64 -8.86 45.05
N ARG A 102 24.67 -8.40 44.26
CA ARG A 102 23.66 -9.24 43.60
C ARG A 102 24.25 -10.04 42.44
N ASP A 103 23.87 -11.30 42.32
CA ASP A 103 24.22 -12.13 41.15
C ASP A 103 23.56 -11.56 39.89
N GLY A 104 24.39 -11.13 38.93
CA GLY A 104 23.98 -10.58 37.64
C GLY A 104 24.40 -9.12 37.37
N GLY A 105 24.65 -8.31 38.41
CA GLY A 105 24.96 -6.88 38.26
C GLY A 105 23.77 -6.07 37.71
N ARG A 106 23.59 -4.82 38.15
CA ARG A 106 22.46 -3.99 37.69
C ARG A 106 22.92 -3.04 36.58
N ILE A 107 22.28 -3.07 35.41
CA ILE A 107 22.54 -2.07 34.36
C ILE A 107 22.11 -0.69 34.89
N LEU A 108 23.09 0.22 35.00
CA LEU A 108 22.87 1.58 35.46
C LEU A 108 22.44 2.50 34.32
N ALA A 109 23.08 2.40 33.16
CA ALA A 109 22.62 3.04 31.93
C ALA A 109 23.24 2.37 30.70
N GLN A 110 22.67 2.69 29.54
CA GLN A 110 23.22 2.39 28.23
C GLN A 110 23.19 3.67 27.42
N GLU A 111 24.35 4.08 26.92
CA GLU A 111 24.54 5.32 26.17
C GLU A 111 25.19 5.02 24.83
N GLN A 112 24.90 5.84 23.83
CA GLN A 112 25.50 5.72 22.51
C GLN A 112 25.65 7.09 21.83
N ALA A 113 26.70 7.23 21.03
CA ALA A 113 26.93 8.37 20.14
C ALA A 113 27.10 7.85 18.71
N THR A 114 26.55 8.53 17.72
CA THR A 114 26.64 8.15 16.29
C THR A 114 26.92 9.40 15.46
N GLY A 115 27.85 9.31 14.53
CA GLY A 115 28.20 10.42 13.65
C GLY A 115 29.09 10.01 12.49
N GLY A 116 29.40 10.96 11.61
CA GLY A 116 30.23 10.70 10.43
C GLY A 116 31.66 10.32 10.81
N LYS A 117 32.38 9.60 9.93
CA LYS A 117 33.76 9.16 10.21
C LYS A 117 34.72 10.28 10.59
N ALA A 118 34.51 11.50 10.06
CA ALA A 118 35.32 12.66 10.37
C ALA A 118 35.16 13.17 11.82
N GLN A 119 34.08 12.80 12.51
CA GLN A 119 33.73 13.24 13.87
C GLN A 119 34.03 12.17 14.93
N VAL A 120 34.79 11.13 14.58
CA VAL A 120 34.95 9.93 15.44
C VAL A 120 35.47 10.26 16.86
N PHE A 121 36.29 11.30 17.00
CA PHE A 121 36.77 11.78 18.30
C PHE A 121 35.67 12.52 19.09
N ASP A 122 34.86 13.34 18.43
CA ASP A 122 33.73 14.06 19.04
C ASP A 122 32.72 13.07 19.63
N LEU A 123 32.57 11.87 19.03
CA LEU A 123 31.69 10.81 19.55
C LEU A 123 32.15 10.29 20.92
N VAL A 124 33.46 10.25 21.17
CA VAL A 124 34.00 9.80 22.47
C VAL A 124 33.67 10.83 23.55
N ASP A 125 33.85 12.12 23.23
CA ASP A 125 33.53 13.21 24.15
C ASP A 125 32.03 13.31 24.44
N GLU A 126 31.20 13.11 23.42
CA GLU A 126 29.75 13.05 23.58
C GLU A 126 29.33 11.89 24.48
N LEU A 127 29.87 10.68 24.22
CA LEU A 127 29.62 9.51 25.04
C LEU A 127 30.07 9.73 26.49
N ALA A 128 31.27 10.29 26.70
CA ALA A 128 31.79 10.63 28.03
C ALA A 128 30.85 11.60 28.75
N SER A 129 30.38 12.64 28.06
CA SER A 129 29.45 13.64 28.61
C SER A 129 28.15 12.98 29.10
N ARG A 130 27.56 12.09 28.29
CA ARG A 130 26.33 11.37 28.65
C ARG A 130 26.55 10.43 29.85
N LEU A 131 27.64 9.67 29.85
CA LEU A 131 28.00 8.77 30.95
C LEU A 131 28.21 9.53 32.26
N ARG A 132 28.87 10.70 32.23
CA ARG A 132 29.00 11.58 33.41
C ARG A 132 27.64 12.02 33.95
N GLY A 133 26.74 12.45 33.06
CA GLY A 133 25.38 12.82 33.45
C GLY A 133 24.66 11.72 34.23
N GLN A 134 24.83 10.46 33.81
CA GLN A 134 24.25 9.30 34.50
C GLN A 134 24.92 9.01 35.86
N LEU A 135 26.24 9.16 35.95
CA LEU A 135 27.00 8.98 37.20
C LEU A 135 26.62 10.05 38.24
N ALA A 136 26.47 11.30 37.81
CA ALA A 136 26.04 12.41 38.66
C ALA A 136 24.58 12.25 39.13
N ALA A 137 23.66 11.88 38.24
CA ALA A 137 22.24 11.73 38.56
C ALA A 137 21.93 10.61 39.58
N LYS A 138 22.79 9.59 39.67
CA LYS A 138 22.62 8.46 40.60
C LYS A 138 23.24 8.68 41.98
N GLY A 139 23.69 9.91 42.30
CA GLY A 139 23.94 10.37 43.67
C GLY A 139 25.11 9.70 44.39
N SER A 140 26.19 9.34 43.68
CA SER A 140 27.28 8.56 44.29
C SER A 140 28.66 9.08 43.89
N PHE A 141 29.00 10.27 44.38
CA PHE A 141 30.27 10.99 44.22
C PHE A 141 31.49 10.34 44.93
N ARG A 142 31.44 9.02 45.14
CA ARG A 142 32.51 8.21 45.76
C ARG A 142 32.64 6.83 45.11
N ARG A 143 32.15 6.66 43.87
CA ARG A 143 32.24 5.36 43.20
C ARG A 143 33.60 5.19 42.54
N SER A 144 34.21 4.02 42.72
CA SER A 144 35.29 3.55 41.85
C SER A 144 34.71 3.11 40.51
N VAL A 145 35.28 3.58 39.40
CA VAL A 145 34.81 3.30 38.05
C VAL A 145 35.93 2.61 37.26
N ALA A 146 35.64 1.42 36.74
CA ALA A 146 36.48 0.71 35.79
C ALA A 146 35.93 0.92 34.37
N VAL A 147 36.79 1.33 33.44
CA VAL A 147 36.47 1.36 32.01
C VAL A 147 37.21 0.22 31.33
N LEU A 148 36.46 -0.70 30.72
CA LEU A 148 37.04 -1.83 29.98
C LEU A 148 37.36 -1.45 28.54
N ASP A 149 38.12 -2.32 27.87
CA ASP A 149 38.34 -2.22 26.42
C ASP A 149 37.02 -2.35 25.65
N PHE A 150 36.94 -1.59 24.55
CA PHE A 150 35.78 -1.60 23.67
C PHE A 150 35.91 -2.70 22.63
N ASP A 151 34.82 -3.41 22.38
CA ASP A 151 34.76 -4.44 21.35
C ASP A 151 34.74 -3.79 19.95
N ASN A 152 35.65 -4.22 19.07
CA ASN A 152 35.69 -3.74 17.70
C ASN A 152 34.70 -4.52 16.83
N LYS A 153 33.56 -3.91 16.55
CA LYS A 153 32.55 -4.36 15.59
C LYS A 153 32.61 -3.62 14.25
N ALA A 154 33.61 -2.76 14.06
CA ALA A 154 33.89 -2.08 12.80
C ALA A 154 34.86 -2.89 11.94
N ASP A 155 35.42 -2.28 10.90
CA ASP A 155 36.48 -2.90 10.10
C ASP A 155 37.82 -3.04 10.86
N ALA A 156 38.68 -3.96 10.39
CA ALA A 156 39.98 -4.22 11.01
C ALA A 156 40.92 -2.99 11.04
N GLY A 157 40.74 -2.03 10.12
CA GLY A 157 41.49 -0.78 10.11
C GLY A 157 41.13 0.17 11.26
N SER A 158 39.99 -0.05 11.92
CA SER A 158 39.55 0.75 13.07
C SER A 158 40.24 0.34 14.39
N GLU A 159 40.94 -0.80 14.43
CA GLU A 159 41.60 -1.34 15.64
C GLU A 159 42.53 -0.35 16.38
N PRO A 160 43.40 0.42 15.70
CA PRO A 160 44.25 1.40 16.38
C PRO A 160 43.46 2.51 17.08
N PHE A 161 42.28 2.84 16.57
CA PHE A 161 41.40 3.81 17.20
C PHE A 161 40.63 3.18 18.37
N VAL A 162 40.06 1.99 18.17
CA VAL A 162 39.25 1.29 19.20
C VAL A 162 40.06 1.00 20.46
N SER A 163 41.31 0.56 20.32
CA SER A 163 42.24 0.37 21.44
C SER A 163 42.56 1.66 22.22
N GLY A 164 42.36 2.83 21.61
CA GLY A 164 42.51 4.13 22.27
C GLY A 164 41.26 4.63 23.00
N ILE A 165 40.08 4.06 22.76
CA ILE A 165 38.80 4.57 23.30
C ILE A 165 38.80 4.54 24.82
N GLN A 166 39.33 3.48 25.44
CA GLN A 166 39.41 3.34 26.90
C GLN A 166 40.12 4.55 27.52
N GLN A 167 41.31 4.89 27.01
CA GLN A 167 42.13 6.00 27.51
C GLN A 167 41.48 7.37 27.27
N MET A 168 40.90 7.59 26.09
CA MET A 168 40.20 8.83 25.77
C MET A 168 38.99 9.04 26.68
N LEU A 169 38.18 7.99 26.87
CA LEU A 169 37.01 8.04 27.73
C LEU A 169 37.41 8.30 29.19
N MET A 170 38.44 7.61 29.70
CA MET A 170 38.97 7.86 31.04
C MET A 170 39.46 9.30 31.21
N THR A 171 40.15 9.86 30.20
CA THR A 171 40.62 11.25 30.23
C THR A 171 39.44 12.22 30.34
N SER A 172 38.38 12.02 29.54
CA SER A 172 37.18 12.86 29.56
C SER A 172 36.34 12.69 30.85
N LEU A 173 36.31 11.48 31.43
CA LEU A 173 35.66 11.21 32.72
C LEU A 173 36.44 11.83 33.90
N ARG A 174 37.79 11.83 33.86
CA ARG A 174 38.66 12.36 34.93
C ARG A 174 38.51 13.87 35.17
N GLN A 175 38.00 14.61 34.18
CA GLN A 175 37.74 16.05 34.31
C GLN A 175 36.73 16.37 35.43
N GLU A 176 36.00 15.37 35.95
CA GLU A 176 35.10 15.49 37.08
C GLU A 176 35.81 15.00 38.36
N GLY A 177 36.25 15.91 39.23
CA GLY A 177 37.13 15.63 40.39
C GLY A 177 36.53 14.81 41.53
N GLN A 178 35.45 14.07 41.31
CA GLN A 178 34.69 13.32 42.34
C GLN A 178 34.52 11.81 42.04
N ILE A 179 35.20 11.28 41.00
CA ILE A 179 35.16 9.86 40.65
C ILE A 179 36.58 9.27 40.75
N THR A 180 36.71 8.08 41.34
CA THR A 180 37.98 7.34 41.37
C THR A 180 38.03 6.42 40.15
N LEU A 181 38.88 6.75 39.18
CA LEU A 181 39.09 5.89 38.01
C LEU A 181 40.16 4.84 38.30
N ILE A 182 39.85 3.58 38.01
CA ILE A 182 40.79 2.46 38.13
C ILE A 182 41.73 2.47 36.94
N GLU A 183 43.03 2.34 37.19
CA GLU A 183 44.05 2.45 36.15
C GLU A 183 44.00 1.23 35.19
N PRO A 184 44.14 1.42 33.87
CA PRO A 184 43.99 0.33 32.90
C PRO A 184 44.97 -0.82 33.08
N SER A 185 46.16 -0.57 33.64
CA SER A 185 47.11 -1.64 33.97
C SER A 185 46.57 -2.63 35.01
N GLU A 186 45.71 -2.19 35.93
CA GLU A 186 45.09 -3.04 36.95
C GLU A 186 44.00 -3.93 36.34
N ILE A 187 43.29 -3.40 35.34
CA ILE A 187 42.24 -4.08 34.57
C ILE A 187 42.85 -5.08 33.58
N ASN A 188 43.88 -4.66 32.84
CA ASN A 188 44.49 -5.43 31.75
C ASN A 188 45.37 -6.57 32.25
N ALA A 189 45.85 -6.51 33.49
CA ALA A 189 46.53 -7.64 34.14
C ALA A 189 45.61 -8.87 34.35
N HIS A 190 44.29 -8.68 34.24
CA HIS A 190 43.27 -9.69 34.59
C HIS A 190 42.30 -9.99 33.44
N THR A 191 42.50 -9.39 32.27
CA THR A 191 41.75 -9.71 31.04
C THR A 191 42.67 -10.51 30.10
N THR A 192 42.29 -11.75 29.80
CA THR A 192 43.01 -12.56 28.82
C THR A 192 42.74 -11.96 27.43
N SER A 193 43.80 -11.71 26.67
CA SER A 193 43.75 -11.10 25.34
C SER A 193 42.62 -11.66 24.46
N GLY A 194 41.65 -10.81 24.09
CA GLY A 194 40.79 -11.03 22.93
C GLY A 194 39.33 -11.48 23.15
N THR A 195 38.78 -11.50 24.37
CA THR A 195 37.34 -11.81 24.56
C THR A 195 36.67 -11.00 25.65
N THR A 196 36.27 -9.75 25.36
CA THR A 196 35.35 -8.99 26.21
C THR A 196 33.91 -9.46 25.95
N VAL A 197 33.59 -10.70 26.31
CA VAL A 197 32.21 -11.19 26.30
C VAL A 197 31.51 -10.63 27.53
N GLY A 198 30.29 -10.12 27.37
CA GLY A 198 29.51 -9.40 28.39
C GLY A 198 29.29 -10.12 29.74
N GLU A 199 29.65 -11.41 29.85
CA GLU A 199 29.66 -12.20 31.09
C GLU A 199 30.86 -11.86 32.01
N GLN A 200 31.99 -11.39 31.47
CA GLN A 200 33.19 -11.05 32.26
C GLN A 200 33.14 -9.65 32.89
N VAL A 201 32.22 -8.78 32.48
CA VAL A 201 32.15 -7.37 32.93
C VAL A 201 31.93 -7.25 34.44
N LEU A 202 31.09 -8.12 34.99
CA LEU A 202 30.79 -8.16 36.42
C LEU A 202 31.96 -8.74 37.23
N GLU A 203 32.60 -9.79 36.72
CA GLU A 203 33.74 -10.46 37.38
C GLU A 203 34.94 -9.53 37.45
N VAL A 204 35.32 -8.92 36.31
CA VAL A 204 36.43 -7.97 36.24
C VAL A 204 36.17 -6.79 37.16
N GLY A 205 34.96 -6.22 37.13
CA GLY A 205 34.57 -5.10 38.01
C GLY A 205 34.71 -5.41 39.49
N ARG A 206 34.20 -6.58 39.94
CA ARG A 206 34.34 -7.04 41.33
C ARG A 206 35.80 -7.26 41.72
N TRP A 207 36.59 -7.82 40.81
CA TRP A 207 38.00 -8.13 41.06
C TRP A 207 38.84 -6.87 41.29
N VAL A 208 38.68 -5.86 40.44
CA VAL A 208 39.40 -4.59 40.58
C VAL A 208 38.80 -3.67 41.67
N GLY A 209 37.72 -4.10 42.33
CA GLY A 209 37.04 -3.31 43.36
C GLY A 209 36.32 -2.08 42.80
N ALA A 210 35.83 -2.17 41.55
CA ALA A 210 34.99 -1.15 40.96
C ALA A 210 33.57 -1.21 41.54
N ASP A 211 32.99 -0.05 41.86
CA ASP A 211 31.56 0.09 42.14
C ASP A 211 30.73 0.12 40.84
N VAL A 212 31.33 0.64 39.75
CA VAL A 212 30.73 0.67 38.41
C VAL A 212 31.73 0.23 37.37
N THR A 213 31.30 -0.66 36.49
CA THR A 213 32.08 -1.04 35.30
C THR A 213 31.42 -0.52 34.04
N ILE A 214 32.21 0.10 33.17
CA ILE A 214 31.83 0.58 31.84
C ILE A 214 32.42 -0.37 30.80
N SER A 215 31.55 -0.95 29.97
CA SER A 215 31.93 -1.78 28.83
C SER A 215 31.24 -1.28 27.58
N GLY A 216 31.88 -1.34 26.41
CA GLY A 216 31.30 -0.80 25.20
C GLY A 216 31.72 -1.50 23.92
N ALA A 217 31.16 -1.03 22.81
CA ALA A 217 31.49 -1.50 21.47
C ALA A 217 31.54 -0.32 20.49
N PHE A 218 32.43 -0.45 19.51
CA PHE A 218 32.61 0.48 18.41
C PHE A 218 32.19 -0.20 17.10
N ALA A 219 31.26 0.36 16.35
CA ALA A 219 30.71 -0.26 15.15
C ALA A 219 30.69 0.68 13.94
N ASP A 220 30.97 0.13 12.77
CA ASP A 220 30.61 0.75 11.49
C ASP A 220 29.11 0.59 11.28
N ILE A 221 28.46 1.72 10.99
CA ILE A 221 27.05 1.81 10.69
C ILE A 221 26.87 1.98 9.19
N VAL A 222 26.06 1.08 8.63
CA VAL A 222 25.66 1.09 7.24
C VAL A 222 24.21 1.53 7.18
N ARG A 223 23.96 2.59 6.39
CA ARG A 223 22.60 3.08 6.12
C ARG A 223 22.28 2.94 4.64
N VAL A 224 21.18 2.26 4.37
CA VAL A 224 20.61 2.11 3.03
C VAL A 224 19.34 2.95 2.97
N GLU A 225 19.22 3.77 1.93
CA GLU A 225 18.01 4.53 1.65
C GLU A 225 17.39 4.03 0.34
N ALA A 226 16.07 3.91 0.34
CA ALA A 226 15.28 3.58 -0.84
C ALA A 226 14.27 4.70 -1.09
N GLU A 227 14.35 5.30 -2.26
CA GLU A 227 13.33 6.20 -2.78
C GLU A 227 12.36 5.39 -3.65
N VAL A 228 11.05 5.52 -3.38
CA VAL A 228 10.01 4.82 -4.13
C VAL A 228 9.26 5.81 -4.97
N VAL A 229 9.22 5.58 -6.28
CA VAL A 229 8.58 6.47 -7.26
C VAL A 229 7.59 5.65 -8.07
N ALA A 230 6.33 6.10 -8.12
CA ALA A 230 5.32 5.52 -9.00
C ALA A 230 5.65 5.81 -10.46
N ALA A 231 5.14 5.02 -11.40
CA ALA A 231 5.35 5.27 -12.82
C ALA A 231 4.78 6.63 -13.29
N THR A 232 3.83 7.22 -12.55
CA THR A 232 3.36 8.60 -12.77
C THR A 232 4.43 9.67 -12.51
N GLY A 233 5.56 9.31 -11.91
CA GLY A 233 6.55 10.23 -11.36
C GLY A 233 6.24 10.71 -9.95
N ARG A 234 5.14 10.23 -9.33
CA ARG A 234 4.80 10.57 -7.95
C ARG A 234 5.76 9.89 -6.97
N HIS A 235 6.39 10.68 -6.12
CA HIS A 235 7.19 10.17 -5.00
C HIS A 235 6.28 9.54 -3.94
N LEU A 236 6.41 8.24 -3.72
CA LEU A 236 5.62 7.45 -2.76
C LEU A 236 6.26 7.42 -1.37
N GLY A 237 7.53 7.80 -1.24
CA GLY A 237 8.21 7.92 0.04
C GLY A 237 9.70 7.59 -0.04
N THR A 238 10.42 8.02 0.98
CA THR A 238 11.82 7.67 1.21
C THR A 238 11.90 6.82 2.46
N TYR A 239 12.52 5.65 2.34
CA TYR A 239 12.65 4.66 3.40
C TYR A 239 14.12 4.45 3.70
N ALA A 240 14.45 4.16 4.94
CA ALA A 240 15.82 3.94 5.34
C ALA A 240 15.90 2.79 6.35
N ALA A 241 16.97 2.00 6.23
CA ALA A 241 17.35 1.01 7.22
C ALA A 241 18.81 1.26 7.62
N GLU A 242 19.10 1.06 8.90
CA GLU A 242 20.42 1.29 9.47
C GLU A 242 20.83 0.14 10.39
N ALA A 243 22.01 -0.42 10.17
CA ALA A 243 22.51 -1.53 10.96
C ALA A 243 24.03 -1.44 11.12
N SER A 244 24.54 -2.15 12.12
CA SER A 244 25.97 -2.39 12.22
C SER A 244 26.44 -3.33 11.10
N ARG A 245 27.70 -3.21 10.67
CA ARG A 245 28.25 -4.06 9.61
C ARG A 245 28.07 -5.57 9.84
N PRO A 246 28.25 -6.11 11.06
CA PRO A 246 27.98 -7.53 11.35
C PRO A 246 26.50 -7.93 11.21
N GLU A 247 25.59 -6.97 11.29
CA GLU A 247 24.14 -7.16 11.19
C GLU A 247 23.58 -6.67 9.85
N ALA A 248 24.46 -6.44 8.88
CA ALA A 248 24.15 -5.98 7.52
C ALA A 248 22.99 -6.76 6.87
N ASP A 249 22.90 -8.07 7.10
CA ASP A 249 21.85 -8.93 6.54
C ASP A 249 20.43 -8.51 6.98
N ARG A 250 20.30 -7.85 8.15
CA ARG A 250 19.01 -7.35 8.64
C ARG A 250 18.50 -6.14 7.85
N LEU A 251 19.39 -5.36 7.22
CA LEU A 251 19.03 -4.16 6.48
C LEU A 251 18.04 -4.47 5.35
N VAL A 252 18.28 -5.56 4.63
CA VAL A 252 17.40 -6.00 3.53
C VAL A 252 16.01 -6.28 4.07
N GLN A 253 15.91 -7.07 5.14
CA GLN A 253 14.62 -7.45 5.71
C GLN A 253 13.86 -6.24 6.28
N GLU A 254 14.56 -5.35 6.98
CA GLU A 254 13.95 -4.14 7.54
C GLU A 254 13.44 -3.19 6.45
N LEU A 255 14.24 -2.98 5.41
CA LEU A 255 13.85 -2.17 4.26
C LEU A 255 12.65 -2.79 3.53
N VAL A 256 12.65 -4.10 3.31
CA VAL A 256 11.50 -4.82 2.71
C VAL A 256 10.25 -4.69 3.57
N ASN A 257 10.36 -4.77 4.89
CA ASN A 257 9.22 -4.64 5.79
C ASN A 257 8.56 -3.25 5.69
N GLN A 258 9.35 -2.21 5.43
CA GLN A 258 8.85 -0.85 5.18
C GLN A 258 8.28 -0.68 3.77
N LEU A 259 8.93 -1.26 2.75
CA LEU A 259 8.56 -1.12 1.35
C LEU A 259 7.33 -1.95 0.96
N ALA A 260 7.21 -3.18 1.45
CA ALA A 260 6.17 -4.11 1.02
C ALA A 260 4.73 -3.59 1.25
N PRO A 261 4.37 -2.94 2.38
CA PRO A 261 3.07 -2.30 2.55
C PRO A 261 2.79 -1.23 1.49
N VAL A 262 3.77 -0.38 1.17
CA VAL A 262 3.65 0.73 0.23
C VAL A 262 3.45 0.21 -1.19
N ILE A 263 4.24 -0.79 -1.58
CA ILE A 263 4.13 -1.47 -2.86
C ILE A 263 2.76 -2.14 -3.01
N ARG A 264 2.30 -2.86 -1.98
CA ARG A 264 0.99 -3.53 -1.97
C ARG A 264 -0.16 -2.54 -2.01
N GLN A 265 -0.06 -1.43 -1.28
CA GLN A 265 -1.05 -0.36 -1.32
C GLN A 265 -1.10 0.25 -2.73
N HIS A 266 0.04 0.64 -3.29
CA HIS A 266 0.08 1.21 -4.64
C HIS A 266 -0.50 0.26 -5.70
N ARG A 267 -0.27 -1.05 -5.57
CA ARG A 267 -0.90 -2.07 -6.42
C ARG A 267 -2.42 -2.09 -6.29
N ARG A 268 -2.98 -1.84 -5.10
CA ARG A 268 -4.44 -1.72 -4.90
C ARG A 268 -5.01 -0.43 -5.50
N ASP A 269 -4.18 0.58 -5.69
CA ASP A 269 -4.57 1.83 -6.36
C ASP A 269 -4.67 1.67 -7.90
N LEU A 270 -4.02 0.63 -8.45
CA LEU A 270 -4.06 0.33 -9.88
C LEU A 270 -5.39 -0.32 -10.25
N HIS A 271 -6.06 0.23 -11.26
CA HIS A 271 -7.31 -0.32 -11.75
C HIS A 271 -7.02 -1.39 -12.79
N THR A 272 -7.44 -2.61 -12.49
CA THR A 272 -7.31 -3.78 -13.34
C THR A 272 -8.38 -3.76 -14.41
N VAL A 273 -7.98 -3.81 -15.68
CA VAL A 273 -8.89 -3.69 -16.81
C VAL A 273 -8.79 -4.92 -17.71
N ALA A 274 -9.91 -5.56 -17.99
CA ALA A 274 -10.02 -6.58 -19.01
C ALA A 274 -10.49 -5.95 -20.33
N LEU A 275 -9.77 -6.17 -21.43
CA LEU A 275 -10.19 -5.72 -22.76
C LEU A 275 -10.80 -6.91 -23.51
N LEU A 276 -12.11 -6.85 -23.76
CA LEU A 276 -12.79 -7.89 -24.53
C LEU A 276 -12.67 -7.66 -26.03
N ARG A 277 -13.03 -8.68 -26.81
CA ARG A 277 -13.07 -8.56 -28.27
C ARG A 277 -14.09 -7.52 -28.68
N PHE A 278 -13.74 -6.73 -29.70
CA PHE A 278 -14.64 -5.75 -30.27
C PHE A 278 -15.62 -6.44 -31.21
N GLU A 279 -16.87 -5.99 -31.19
CA GLU A 279 -17.88 -6.48 -32.12
C GLU A 279 -17.64 -5.89 -33.51
N ASN A 280 -17.62 -6.72 -34.55
CA ASN A 280 -17.58 -6.25 -35.93
C ASN A 280 -19.02 -6.10 -36.47
N HIS A 281 -19.44 -4.86 -36.76
CA HIS A 281 -20.73 -4.54 -37.39
C HIS A 281 -20.58 -4.24 -38.89
N SER A 282 -19.46 -4.67 -39.49
CA SER A 282 -19.07 -4.45 -40.90
C SER A 282 -18.92 -5.77 -41.65
N GLU A 283 -18.40 -5.73 -42.89
CA GLU A 283 -18.17 -6.93 -43.69
C GLU A 283 -17.15 -7.88 -43.03
N GLU A 284 -17.31 -9.20 -43.25
CA GLU A 284 -16.49 -10.26 -42.64
C GLU A 284 -14.99 -10.13 -42.91
N GLN A 285 -14.61 -9.48 -44.01
CA GLN A 285 -13.20 -9.21 -44.35
C GLN A 285 -12.45 -8.42 -43.27
N TYR A 286 -13.18 -7.67 -42.43
CA TYR A 286 -12.60 -6.88 -41.33
C TYR A 286 -12.45 -7.67 -40.02
N ASN A 287 -12.91 -8.92 -39.92
CA ASN A 287 -12.86 -9.71 -38.69
C ASN A 287 -11.42 -9.85 -38.15
N SER A 288 -10.45 -10.17 -39.01
CA SER A 288 -9.05 -10.31 -38.58
C SER A 288 -8.44 -8.98 -38.11
N PHE A 289 -8.88 -7.86 -38.70
CA PHE A 289 -8.45 -6.53 -38.27
C PHE A 289 -9.03 -6.19 -36.88
N VAL A 290 -10.33 -6.41 -36.68
CA VAL A 290 -11.00 -6.18 -35.39
C VAL A 290 -10.41 -7.06 -34.29
N ASP A 291 -10.05 -8.31 -34.60
CA ASP A 291 -9.32 -9.17 -33.66
C ASP A 291 -7.94 -8.60 -33.27
N GLY A 292 -7.21 -8.00 -34.21
CA GLY A 292 -5.91 -7.36 -33.95
C GLY A 292 -6.01 -6.01 -33.23
N MET A 293 -7.13 -5.29 -33.38
CA MET A 293 -7.39 -4.02 -32.70
C MET A 293 -7.32 -4.14 -31.18
N ALA A 294 -7.82 -5.26 -30.62
CA ALA A 294 -7.75 -5.49 -29.19
C ALA A 294 -6.29 -5.56 -28.67
N ASP A 295 -5.38 -6.15 -29.44
CA ASP A 295 -3.97 -6.25 -29.04
C ASP A 295 -3.27 -4.88 -29.12
N MET A 296 -3.61 -4.08 -30.13
CA MET A 296 -3.14 -2.70 -30.27
C MET A 296 -3.65 -1.80 -29.14
N LEU A 297 -4.95 -1.87 -28.83
CA LEU A 297 -5.55 -1.14 -27.70
C LEU A 297 -4.95 -1.60 -26.37
N THR A 298 -4.72 -2.89 -26.17
CA THR A 298 -4.00 -3.41 -25.00
C THR A 298 -2.64 -2.73 -24.86
N THR A 299 -1.89 -2.63 -25.95
CA THR A 299 -0.59 -1.95 -25.98
C THR A 299 -0.72 -0.45 -25.64
N GLY A 300 -1.77 0.22 -26.12
CA GLY A 300 -2.08 1.61 -25.81
C GLY A 300 -2.45 1.83 -24.34
N LEU A 301 -3.36 1.03 -23.80
CA LEU A 301 -3.84 1.10 -22.41
C LEU A 301 -2.72 0.82 -21.39
N ARG A 302 -1.78 -0.09 -21.72
CA ARG A 302 -0.60 -0.40 -20.89
C ARG A 302 0.39 0.77 -20.75
N LYS A 303 0.25 1.83 -21.56
CA LYS A 303 1.02 3.06 -21.36
C LYS A 303 0.54 3.85 -20.14
N SER A 304 -0.69 3.62 -19.66
CA SER A 304 -1.16 4.23 -18.43
C SER A 304 -0.47 3.59 -17.23
N THR A 305 -0.04 4.45 -16.32
CA THR A 305 0.60 4.07 -15.06
C THR A 305 -0.41 3.79 -13.96
N ARG A 306 -1.71 3.97 -14.24
CA ARG A 306 -2.83 3.72 -13.31
C ARG A 306 -3.66 2.49 -13.68
N LEU A 307 -3.41 1.90 -14.86
CA LEU A 307 -4.13 0.74 -15.36
C LEU A 307 -3.25 -0.52 -15.34
N ARG A 308 -3.85 -1.64 -14.96
CA ARG A 308 -3.28 -2.98 -15.13
C ARG A 308 -4.14 -3.75 -16.11
N VAL A 309 -3.67 -3.91 -17.34
CA VAL A 309 -4.44 -4.60 -18.39
C VAL A 309 -4.23 -6.12 -18.30
N ILE A 310 -5.32 -6.88 -18.27
CA ILE A 310 -5.28 -8.34 -18.27
C ILE A 310 -4.92 -8.85 -19.67
N GLU A 311 -3.96 -9.77 -19.74
CA GLU A 311 -3.51 -10.35 -21.00
C GLU A 311 -4.61 -11.18 -21.68
N ARG A 312 -4.74 -11.04 -23.00
CA ARG A 312 -5.78 -11.69 -23.81
C ARG A 312 -5.88 -13.20 -23.58
N ALA A 313 -4.75 -13.89 -23.49
CA ALA A 313 -4.74 -15.34 -23.26
C ALA A 313 -5.42 -15.76 -21.94
N GLN A 314 -5.38 -14.91 -20.91
CA GLN A 314 -6.04 -15.14 -19.63
C GLN A 314 -7.55 -14.93 -19.75
N ILE A 315 -7.97 -13.87 -20.45
CA ILE A 315 -9.37 -13.60 -20.79
C ILE A 315 -9.95 -14.80 -21.55
N GLU A 316 -9.24 -15.29 -22.58
CA GLU A 316 -9.69 -16.43 -23.37
C GLU A 316 -9.79 -17.74 -22.56
N THR A 317 -8.89 -17.93 -21.60
CA THR A 317 -8.93 -19.10 -20.72
C THR A 317 -10.10 -19.03 -19.74
N ALA A 318 -10.36 -17.86 -19.14
CA ALA A 318 -11.49 -17.66 -18.24
C ALA A 318 -12.83 -17.89 -18.97
N MET A 319 -13.00 -17.29 -20.14
CA MET A 319 -14.23 -17.41 -20.95
C MET A 319 -14.50 -18.87 -21.36
N ARG A 320 -13.45 -19.63 -21.73
CA ARG A 320 -13.56 -21.07 -22.02
C ARG A 320 -14.03 -21.88 -20.81
N ASN A 321 -13.56 -21.54 -19.61
CA ASN A 321 -13.93 -22.26 -18.38
C ASN A 321 -15.41 -22.11 -18.01
N PHE A 322 -16.01 -20.96 -18.36
CA PHE A 322 -17.42 -20.66 -18.07
C PHE A 322 -18.33 -20.80 -19.30
N ASN A 323 -17.82 -21.37 -20.40
CA ASN A 323 -18.56 -21.67 -21.62
C ASN A 323 -19.29 -20.45 -22.22
N VAL A 324 -18.67 -19.27 -22.13
CA VAL A 324 -19.17 -18.04 -22.76
C VAL A 324 -18.63 -17.97 -24.18
N GLU A 325 -19.53 -17.78 -25.15
CA GLU A 325 -19.17 -17.65 -26.55
C GLU A 325 -18.48 -16.30 -26.82
N MET A 326 -17.35 -16.35 -27.53
CA MET A 326 -16.54 -15.19 -27.91
C MET A 326 -17.13 -14.36 -29.05
N SER A 327 -18.18 -14.86 -29.71
CA SER A 327 -18.64 -14.39 -31.03
C SER A 327 -20.00 -13.69 -31.00
N GLY A 328 -20.48 -13.28 -29.82
CA GLY A 328 -21.77 -12.60 -29.66
C GLY A 328 -21.63 -11.22 -29.00
N PRO A 329 -22.71 -10.40 -29.03
CA PRO A 329 -22.70 -9.12 -28.35
C PRO A 329 -22.53 -9.31 -26.85
N ILE A 330 -21.63 -8.52 -26.25
CA ILE A 330 -21.38 -8.58 -24.81
C ILE A 330 -22.11 -7.39 -24.17
N ASP A 331 -23.18 -7.70 -23.45
CA ASP A 331 -23.89 -6.70 -22.66
C ASP A 331 -23.17 -6.38 -21.33
N SER A 332 -23.64 -5.36 -20.63
CA SER A 332 -23.06 -4.94 -19.35
C SER A 332 -23.15 -6.02 -18.26
N GLU A 333 -24.17 -6.87 -18.31
CA GLU A 333 -24.36 -7.96 -17.34
C GLU A 333 -23.28 -9.04 -17.54
N THR A 334 -23.05 -9.44 -18.78
CA THR A 334 -21.96 -10.36 -19.15
C THR A 334 -20.59 -9.74 -18.85
N ALA A 335 -20.41 -8.43 -19.10
CA ALA A 335 -19.16 -7.74 -18.77
C ALA A 335 -18.86 -7.77 -17.26
N VAL A 336 -19.86 -7.60 -16.41
CA VAL A 336 -19.74 -7.73 -14.93
C VAL A 336 -19.32 -9.14 -14.54
N GLU A 337 -19.96 -10.17 -15.09
CA GLU A 337 -19.60 -11.58 -14.81
C GLU A 337 -18.17 -11.89 -15.23
N VAL A 338 -17.77 -11.47 -16.43
CA VAL A 338 -16.43 -11.68 -16.97
C VAL A 338 -15.39 -10.92 -16.15
N GLY A 339 -15.69 -9.68 -15.75
CA GLY A 339 -14.84 -8.89 -14.86
C GLY A 339 -14.63 -9.57 -13.52
N SER A 340 -15.69 -10.13 -12.93
CA SER A 340 -15.63 -10.89 -11.68
C SER A 340 -14.77 -12.14 -11.78
N TRP A 341 -14.90 -12.93 -12.85
CA TRP A 341 -14.07 -14.14 -13.05
C TRP A 341 -12.59 -13.83 -13.20
N LEU A 342 -12.29 -12.68 -13.80
CA LEU A 342 -10.94 -12.22 -14.07
C LEU A 342 -10.33 -11.41 -12.91
N GLY A 343 -11.11 -11.05 -11.91
CA GLY A 343 -10.69 -10.09 -10.89
C GLY A 343 -10.30 -8.74 -11.50
N ALA A 344 -10.99 -8.33 -12.58
CA ALA A 344 -10.84 -7.02 -13.18
C ALA A 344 -11.74 -6.03 -12.45
N ASP A 345 -11.28 -4.80 -12.24
CA ASP A 345 -12.05 -3.68 -11.69
C ASP A 345 -12.94 -3.01 -12.75
N ALA A 346 -12.53 -3.13 -14.02
CA ALA A 346 -13.33 -2.72 -15.15
C ALA A 346 -13.13 -3.61 -16.38
N VAL A 347 -14.11 -3.59 -17.26
CA VAL A 347 -14.13 -4.33 -18.52
C VAL A 347 -14.36 -3.35 -19.66
N VAL A 348 -13.47 -3.36 -20.66
CA VAL A 348 -13.62 -2.56 -21.86
C VAL A 348 -14.26 -3.42 -22.94
N ILE A 349 -15.40 -2.96 -23.44
CA ILE A 349 -16.09 -3.49 -24.61
C ILE A 349 -16.15 -2.43 -25.70
N GLY A 350 -16.35 -2.85 -26.94
CA GLY A 350 -16.44 -1.91 -28.05
C GLY A 350 -16.93 -2.54 -29.33
N SER A 351 -17.11 -1.70 -30.34
CA SER A 351 -17.62 -2.09 -31.64
C SER A 351 -16.93 -1.34 -32.76
N PHE A 352 -16.82 -1.99 -33.91
CA PHE A 352 -16.25 -1.46 -35.13
C PHE A 352 -17.31 -1.43 -36.23
N LEU A 353 -17.47 -0.27 -36.87
CA LEU A 353 -18.41 -0.07 -37.97
C LEU A 353 -17.74 0.66 -39.14
N ARG A 354 -17.86 0.09 -40.33
CA ARG A 354 -17.60 0.74 -41.60
C ARG A 354 -18.92 1.11 -42.27
N PHE A 355 -19.04 2.37 -42.69
CA PHE A 355 -20.14 2.85 -43.49
C PHE A 355 -19.61 3.65 -44.68
N GLY A 356 -19.65 3.03 -45.88
CA GLY A 356 -18.98 3.58 -47.06
C GLY A 356 -17.47 3.66 -46.84
N ASP A 357 -16.93 4.87 -46.95
CA ASP A 357 -15.49 5.14 -46.75
C ASP A 357 -15.16 5.61 -45.32
N VAL A 358 -16.15 5.62 -44.42
CA VAL A 358 -16.01 6.07 -43.03
C VAL A 358 -15.93 4.86 -42.11
N PHE A 359 -14.87 4.82 -41.31
CA PHE A 359 -14.62 3.86 -40.25
C PHE A 359 -14.93 4.53 -38.92
N ARG A 360 -15.59 3.81 -38.03
CA ARG A 360 -15.95 4.24 -36.67
C ARG A 360 -15.62 3.15 -35.68
N ILE A 361 -14.99 3.54 -34.57
CA ILE A 361 -14.70 2.65 -33.44
C ILE A 361 -15.30 3.30 -32.20
N ASP A 362 -16.11 2.53 -31.48
CA ASP A 362 -16.69 2.90 -30.20
C ASP A 362 -16.12 2.00 -29.11
N ALA A 363 -15.78 2.56 -27.95
CA ALA A 363 -15.34 1.80 -26.79
C ALA A 363 -15.95 2.33 -25.49
N ARG A 364 -16.24 1.43 -24.57
CA ARG A 364 -16.80 1.73 -23.25
C ARG A 364 -16.08 0.93 -22.18
N MET A 365 -15.70 1.60 -21.10
CA MET A 365 -15.20 0.97 -19.88
C MET A 365 -16.35 0.81 -18.91
N ILE A 366 -16.62 -0.42 -18.50
CA ILE A 366 -17.68 -0.82 -17.59
C ILE A 366 -17.05 -1.23 -16.27
N ASP A 367 -17.47 -0.63 -15.17
CA ASP A 367 -17.06 -1.03 -13.84
C ASP A 367 -17.61 -2.43 -13.53
N SER A 368 -16.72 -3.35 -13.17
CA SER A 368 -17.03 -4.79 -13.09
C SER A 368 -17.89 -5.15 -11.89
N GLU A 369 -18.00 -4.27 -10.88
CA GLU A 369 -18.83 -4.50 -9.71
C GLU A 369 -20.23 -3.91 -9.88
N THR A 370 -20.30 -2.73 -10.49
CA THR A 370 -21.53 -1.96 -10.58
C THR A 370 -22.24 -2.12 -11.92
N GLY A 371 -21.53 -2.53 -12.97
CA GLY A 371 -22.02 -2.55 -14.34
C GLY A 371 -22.16 -1.15 -14.95
N GLU A 372 -21.69 -0.10 -14.27
CA GLU A 372 -21.78 1.27 -14.76
C GLU A 372 -20.75 1.54 -15.86
N VAL A 373 -21.16 2.24 -16.92
CA VAL A 373 -20.23 2.78 -17.91
C VAL A 373 -19.50 3.99 -17.29
N THR A 374 -18.22 3.81 -17.01
CA THR A 374 -17.37 4.84 -16.39
C THR A 374 -16.68 5.72 -17.42
N VAL A 375 -16.34 5.16 -18.57
CA VAL A 375 -15.75 5.86 -19.71
C VAL A 375 -16.45 5.42 -20.99
N ALA A 376 -16.72 6.34 -21.91
CA ALA A 376 -17.25 6.03 -23.24
C ALA A 376 -16.64 6.98 -24.27
N GLU A 377 -15.99 6.43 -25.28
CA GLU A 377 -15.27 7.20 -26.30
C GLU A 377 -15.56 6.67 -27.70
N SER A 378 -15.42 7.56 -28.70
CA SER A 378 -15.58 7.18 -30.11
C SER A 378 -14.59 7.94 -31.00
N VAL A 379 -14.13 7.27 -32.04
CA VAL A 379 -13.25 7.81 -33.08
C VAL A 379 -13.80 7.46 -34.46
N ARG A 380 -13.53 8.31 -35.44
CA ARG A 380 -13.93 8.09 -36.83
C ARG A 380 -12.92 8.66 -37.80
N GLY A 381 -12.77 8.02 -38.95
CA GLY A 381 -11.83 8.42 -39.99
C GLY A 381 -11.97 7.57 -41.24
N THR A 382 -10.97 7.59 -42.10
CA THR A 382 -10.89 6.81 -43.33
C THR A 382 -10.11 5.50 -43.14
N GLU A 383 -10.09 4.64 -44.16
CA GLU A 383 -9.33 3.39 -44.13
C GLU A 383 -7.83 3.60 -43.90
N GLU A 384 -7.26 4.65 -44.51
CA GLU A 384 -5.84 5.01 -44.37
C GLU A 384 -5.47 5.43 -42.93
N GLU A 385 -6.44 5.94 -42.18
CA GLU A 385 -6.28 6.43 -40.82
C GLU A 385 -6.57 5.36 -39.76
N VAL A 386 -7.10 4.19 -40.15
CA VAL A 386 -7.71 3.24 -39.22
C VAL A 386 -6.76 2.78 -38.10
N MET A 387 -5.47 2.62 -38.39
CA MET A 387 -4.45 2.28 -37.39
C MET A 387 -4.23 3.42 -36.39
N ALA A 388 -4.23 4.67 -36.87
CA ALA A 388 -4.10 5.85 -36.01
C ALA A 388 -5.34 6.07 -35.14
N LEU A 389 -6.54 5.72 -35.65
CA LEU A 389 -7.78 5.78 -34.87
C LEU A 389 -7.72 4.86 -33.64
N VAL A 390 -7.11 3.67 -33.77
CA VAL A 390 -6.95 2.73 -32.65
C VAL A 390 -6.04 3.31 -31.57
N ASP A 391 -4.91 3.91 -31.96
CA ASP A 391 -4.00 4.59 -31.03
C ASP A 391 -4.67 5.80 -30.36
N GLU A 392 -5.41 6.60 -31.13
CA GLU A 392 -6.17 7.74 -30.64
C GLU A 392 -7.23 7.32 -29.60
N LEU A 393 -7.98 6.26 -29.90
CA LEU A 393 -9.00 5.73 -29.00
C LEU A 393 -8.39 5.25 -27.69
N GLY A 394 -7.27 4.52 -27.74
CA GLY A 394 -6.54 4.11 -26.54
C GLY A 394 -6.11 5.30 -25.67
N GLY A 395 -5.58 6.35 -26.30
CA GLY A 395 -5.21 7.58 -25.61
C GLY A 395 -6.40 8.30 -24.96
N LYS A 396 -7.53 8.38 -25.67
CA LYS A 396 -8.77 8.97 -25.15
C LYS A 396 -9.33 8.20 -23.95
N LEU A 397 -9.37 6.87 -24.04
CA LEU A 397 -9.84 6.01 -22.95
C LEU A 397 -9.00 6.22 -21.68
N VAL A 398 -7.66 6.26 -21.81
CA VAL A 398 -6.75 6.53 -20.68
C VAL A 398 -6.98 7.93 -20.11
N ALA A 399 -6.97 8.95 -20.95
CA ALA A 399 -7.12 10.34 -20.49
C ALA A 399 -8.46 10.56 -19.75
N GLN A 400 -9.54 10.01 -20.29
CA GLN A 400 -10.85 10.11 -19.67
C GLN A 400 -10.90 9.34 -18.35
N PHE A 401 -10.38 8.11 -18.31
CA PHE A 401 -10.27 7.31 -17.08
C PHE A 401 -9.49 8.03 -15.98
N GLU A 402 -8.34 8.62 -16.32
CA GLU A 402 -7.48 9.31 -15.38
C GLU A 402 -8.12 10.60 -14.85
N SER A 403 -8.92 11.29 -15.68
CA SER A 403 -9.66 12.49 -15.28
C SER A 403 -10.87 12.21 -14.39
N SER A 404 -11.53 11.05 -14.57
CA SER A 404 -12.75 10.67 -13.85
C SER A 404 -12.50 9.88 -12.57
N THR A 405 -11.25 9.50 -12.30
CA THR A 405 -10.87 8.68 -11.15
C THR A 405 -9.94 9.51 -10.26
N PRO A 406 -10.41 10.13 -9.17
CA PRO A 406 -9.58 10.91 -8.25
C PRO A 406 -8.40 10.07 -7.73
N GLU A 407 -7.28 10.73 -7.44
CA GLU A 407 -6.03 10.07 -7.01
C GLU A 407 -6.15 9.31 -5.67
N GLN A 408 -7.26 9.50 -4.95
CA GLN A 408 -7.55 8.95 -3.62
C GLN A 408 -8.51 7.75 -3.63
N SER A 409 -9.11 7.41 -4.77
CA SER A 409 -10.07 6.29 -4.82
C SER A 409 -9.34 4.96 -4.94
N THR A 410 -9.30 4.19 -3.86
CA THR A 410 -8.61 2.89 -3.79
C THR A 410 -9.63 1.82 -3.41
N GLY A 411 -9.63 0.66 -4.08
CA GLY A 411 -10.58 -0.43 -3.84
C GLY A 411 -12.06 -0.07 -3.99
N THR A 412 -12.94 -0.95 -3.49
CA THR A 412 -14.40 -0.82 -3.56
C THR A 412 -15.02 -1.10 -2.19
N GLY A 413 -16.08 -0.38 -1.84
CA GLY A 413 -16.84 -0.56 -0.60
C GLY A 413 -18.33 -0.45 -0.86
N SER A 414 -19.17 -0.72 0.15
CA SER A 414 -20.62 -0.74 -0.02
C SER A 414 -21.29 0.50 0.57
N LEU A 415 -22.01 1.25 -0.25
CA LEU A 415 -23.03 2.20 0.20
C LEU A 415 -24.32 1.46 0.55
N ARG A 416 -24.79 1.65 1.78
CA ARG A 416 -26.12 1.24 2.22
C ARG A 416 -26.95 2.46 2.61
N VAL A 417 -28.07 2.66 1.94
CA VAL A 417 -29.02 3.73 2.26
C VAL A 417 -30.16 3.14 3.08
N VAL A 418 -30.33 3.60 4.32
CA VAL A 418 -31.35 3.10 5.24
C VAL A 418 -32.26 4.25 5.65
N PHE A 419 -33.56 3.99 5.60
CA PHE A 419 -34.59 4.98 5.83
C PHE A 419 -35.68 4.46 6.76
N GLN A 420 -36.19 5.33 7.62
CA GLN A 420 -37.36 5.03 8.45
C GLN A 420 -38.38 6.15 8.33
N SER A 421 -39.65 5.80 8.11
CA SER A 421 -40.75 6.75 8.26
C SER A 421 -41.47 6.51 9.59
N THR A 422 -41.67 7.57 10.37
CA THR A 422 -42.40 7.55 11.64
C THR A 422 -43.60 8.49 11.58
N ARG A 423 -44.57 8.27 12.49
CA ARG A 423 -45.76 9.11 12.65
C ARG A 423 -45.80 9.61 14.08
N SER A 424 -46.04 10.91 14.25
CA SER A 424 -46.29 11.50 15.57
C SER A 424 -47.56 10.90 16.20
N GLU A 425 -47.60 10.76 17.53
CA GLU A 425 -48.72 10.13 18.27
C GLU A 425 -50.09 10.78 17.99
N MET A 426 -50.10 12.03 17.55
CA MET A 426 -51.31 12.80 17.22
C MET A 426 -51.56 12.98 15.72
N GLY A 427 -50.64 12.64 14.80
CA GLY A 427 -50.82 12.87 13.36
C GLY A 427 -51.98 12.07 12.75
N GLU A 428 -52.82 12.65 11.88
CA GLU A 428 -53.95 11.96 11.19
C GLU A 428 -53.68 11.58 9.72
N ARG A 429 -52.56 12.03 9.13
CA ARG A 429 -52.28 11.83 7.70
C ARG A 429 -51.79 10.40 7.40
N PRO A 430 -52.29 9.74 6.34
CA PRO A 430 -51.71 8.48 5.87
C PRO A 430 -50.30 8.75 5.35
N ALA A 431 -49.33 7.96 5.79
CA ALA A 431 -48.00 7.99 5.19
C ALA A 431 -48.12 7.51 3.74
N TYR A 432 -47.80 8.38 2.78
CA TYR A 432 -47.84 8.03 1.37
C TYR A 432 -46.77 6.98 1.04
N HIS A 433 -46.90 6.31 -0.10
CA HIS A 433 -45.87 5.41 -0.60
C HIS A 433 -44.61 6.23 -0.94
N HIS A 434 -43.56 6.13 -0.13
CA HIS A 434 -42.28 6.81 -0.38
C HIS A 434 -41.45 6.00 -1.36
N ILE A 435 -41.01 6.62 -2.46
CA ILE A 435 -39.93 6.11 -3.31
C ILE A 435 -38.81 7.15 -3.40
N CYS A 436 -37.59 6.67 -3.56
CA CYS A 436 -36.40 7.50 -3.61
C CYS A 436 -35.66 7.31 -4.92
N LYS A 437 -35.22 8.41 -5.54
CA LYS A 437 -34.18 8.38 -6.56
C LYS A 437 -32.83 8.53 -5.89
N LEU A 438 -31.88 7.67 -6.24
CA LEU A 438 -30.49 7.77 -5.81
C LEU A 438 -29.65 8.37 -6.94
N TYR A 439 -28.84 9.36 -6.59
CA TYR A 439 -27.76 9.85 -7.42
C TYR A 439 -26.45 9.75 -6.65
N VAL A 440 -25.37 9.39 -7.34
CA VAL A 440 -24.00 9.38 -6.79
C VAL A 440 -23.13 10.18 -7.74
N ASP A 441 -22.42 11.17 -7.22
CA ASP A 441 -21.59 12.12 -7.97
C ASP A 441 -22.32 12.76 -9.16
N GLY A 442 -23.60 13.07 -8.95
CA GLY A 442 -24.48 13.68 -9.96
C GLY A 442 -25.04 12.71 -11.01
N LYS A 443 -24.70 11.41 -10.96
CA LYS A 443 -25.22 10.38 -11.86
C LYS A 443 -26.41 9.64 -11.26
N PHE A 444 -27.44 9.41 -12.05
CA PHE A 444 -28.64 8.68 -11.62
C PHE A 444 -28.35 7.17 -11.49
N ILE A 445 -28.57 6.62 -10.29
CA ILE A 445 -28.29 5.21 -9.98
C ILE A 445 -29.56 4.34 -10.04
N GLY A 446 -30.71 4.86 -9.63
CA GLY A 446 -31.97 4.10 -9.68
C GLY A 446 -33.07 4.57 -8.74
N LEU A 447 -34.16 3.81 -8.73
CA LEU A 447 -35.34 4.01 -7.88
C LEU A 447 -35.41 2.96 -6.77
N SER A 448 -35.74 3.38 -5.56
CA SER A 448 -35.94 2.46 -4.43
C SER A 448 -37.26 1.69 -4.59
N PRO A 449 -37.39 0.52 -3.94
CA PRO A 449 -38.70 -0.04 -3.64
C PRO A 449 -39.56 0.96 -2.83
N PRO A 450 -40.90 0.88 -2.93
CA PRO A 450 -41.78 1.66 -2.06
C PRO A 450 -41.57 1.27 -0.59
N VAL A 451 -41.44 2.25 0.29
CA VAL A 451 -41.39 2.05 1.75
C VAL A 451 -42.74 1.50 2.22
N LYS A 452 -42.74 0.37 2.92
CA LYS A 452 -43.99 -0.33 3.28
C LYS A 452 -44.32 -0.27 4.75
N LYS A 453 -43.33 -0.14 5.64
CA LYS A 453 -43.54 -0.24 7.08
C LYS A 453 -43.21 1.06 7.79
N LEU A 454 -44.15 1.49 8.63
CA LEU A 454 -43.94 2.61 9.55
C LEU A 454 -43.20 2.14 10.79
N GLY A 455 -42.31 3.00 11.31
CA GLY A 455 -41.54 2.76 12.52
C GLY A 455 -40.45 1.70 12.37
N GLN A 456 -40.12 1.25 11.15
CA GLN A 456 -39.02 0.30 10.90
C GLN A 456 -38.00 0.88 9.94
N TRP A 457 -36.72 0.63 10.24
CA TRP A 457 -35.62 0.92 9.33
C TRP A 457 -35.67 -0.03 8.14
N GLU A 458 -35.75 0.51 6.94
CA GLU A 458 -35.73 -0.23 5.67
C GLU A 458 -34.53 0.18 4.83
N THR A 459 -33.81 -0.80 4.28
CA THR A 459 -32.74 -0.54 3.31
C THR A 459 -33.35 -0.20 1.96
N LEU A 460 -33.13 1.03 1.50
CA LEU A 460 -33.60 1.52 0.21
C LEU A 460 -32.66 1.13 -0.93
N PHE A 461 -31.36 1.19 -0.69
CA PHE A 461 -30.32 0.85 -1.65
C PHE A 461 -29.16 0.14 -0.97
N THR A 462 -28.59 -0.83 -1.69
CA THR A 462 -27.25 -1.36 -1.45
C THR A 462 -26.50 -1.25 -2.77
N ARG A 463 -25.37 -0.54 -2.79
CA ARG A 463 -24.55 -0.33 -3.98
C ARG A 463 -23.08 -0.49 -3.63
N SER A 464 -22.32 -1.19 -4.47
CA SER A 464 -20.87 -1.06 -4.45
C SER A 464 -20.51 0.29 -5.04
N LEU A 465 -19.61 1.00 -4.38
CA LEU A 465 -19.01 2.24 -4.86
C LEU A 465 -17.50 2.10 -4.72
N ARG A 466 -16.76 2.92 -5.46
CA ARG A 466 -15.30 2.98 -5.30
C ARG A 466 -14.97 3.50 -3.90
N GLY A 467 -13.83 3.09 -3.36
CA GLY A 467 -13.32 3.69 -2.14
C GLY A 467 -13.00 5.17 -2.35
N GLY A 468 -13.08 5.97 -1.30
CA GLY A 468 -12.85 7.42 -1.35
C GLY A 468 -14.11 8.27 -1.21
N PRO A 469 -14.00 9.59 -1.47
CA PRO A 469 -15.08 10.54 -1.26
C PRO A 469 -16.13 10.48 -2.38
N HIS A 470 -17.40 10.45 -1.99
CA HIS A 470 -18.55 10.47 -2.89
C HIS A 470 -19.62 11.44 -2.40
N LYS A 471 -20.35 12.02 -3.35
CA LYS A 471 -21.52 12.84 -3.07
C LYS A 471 -22.81 12.08 -3.41
N VAL A 472 -23.59 11.73 -2.40
CA VAL A 472 -24.83 10.96 -2.53
C VAL A 472 -26.05 11.87 -2.43
N GLU A 473 -26.89 11.91 -3.46
CA GLU A 473 -28.14 12.68 -3.46
C GLU A 473 -29.34 11.73 -3.46
N ILE A 474 -30.27 11.94 -2.52
CA ILE A 474 -31.47 11.10 -2.39
C ILE A 474 -32.70 11.97 -2.50
N VAL A 475 -33.52 11.72 -3.51
CA VAL A 475 -34.71 12.52 -3.82
C VAL A 475 -35.97 11.70 -3.57
N HIS A 476 -36.72 12.06 -2.54
CA HIS A 476 -38.01 11.45 -2.19
C HIS A 476 -39.13 11.96 -3.09
N GLY A 477 -40.04 11.07 -3.46
CA GLY A 477 -41.21 11.45 -4.23
C GLY A 477 -42.45 10.63 -3.95
N TYR A 478 -43.53 11.09 -4.55
CA TYR A 478 -44.84 10.46 -4.49
C TYR A 478 -44.96 9.37 -5.56
N LEU A 479 -45.86 8.42 -5.31
CA LEU A 479 -46.18 7.33 -6.21
C LEU A 479 -47.63 7.48 -6.70
N ARG A 480 -47.85 7.33 -8.00
CA ARG A 480 -49.16 7.11 -8.60
C ARG A 480 -49.18 5.74 -9.28
N GLY A 481 -49.84 4.77 -8.65
CA GLY A 481 -49.82 3.39 -9.12
C GLY A 481 -48.46 2.73 -8.87
N LYS A 482 -47.59 2.65 -9.89
CA LYS A 482 -46.18 2.22 -9.77
C LYS A 482 -45.18 3.27 -10.23
N ASP A 483 -45.66 4.41 -10.70
CA ASP A 483 -44.84 5.43 -11.35
C ASP A 483 -44.62 6.64 -10.43
N TRP A 484 -43.52 7.35 -10.67
CA TRP A 484 -43.16 8.57 -9.95
C TRP A 484 -44.14 9.72 -10.27
N ASP A 485 -44.70 10.33 -9.23
CA ASP A 485 -45.75 11.36 -9.31
C ASP A 485 -45.32 12.73 -8.73
N GLY A 486 -44.01 12.96 -8.63
CA GLY A 486 -43.45 14.25 -8.22
C GLY A 486 -42.59 14.17 -6.96
N GLN A 487 -41.78 15.21 -6.75
CA GLN A 487 -40.83 15.32 -5.64
C GLN A 487 -41.52 15.87 -4.39
N MET A 488 -41.13 15.39 -3.20
CA MET A 488 -41.61 15.99 -1.94
C MET A 488 -40.97 17.37 -1.70
N PRO A 489 -41.70 18.31 -1.10
CA PRO A 489 -41.28 19.71 -1.00
C PRO A 489 -40.07 19.94 -0.07
N THR A 490 -39.92 19.14 0.98
CA THR A 490 -38.76 19.14 1.88
C THR A 490 -37.84 17.99 1.50
N GLN A 491 -36.56 18.25 1.22
CA GLN A 491 -35.57 17.22 0.88
C GLN A 491 -34.19 17.59 1.45
N PRO A 492 -33.41 16.62 1.96
CA PRO A 492 -31.95 16.77 1.94
C PRO A 492 -31.49 16.91 0.48
N ARG A 493 -30.49 17.75 0.22
CA ARG A 493 -29.93 17.87 -1.14
C ARG A 493 -28.84 16.83 -1.42
N SER A 494 -27.97 16.53 -0.46
CA SER A 494 -26.85 15.60 -0.65
C SER A 494 -26.18 15.22 0.67
N PHE A 495 -25.48 14.08 0.67
CA PHE A 495 -24.61 13.57 1.72
C PHE A 495 -23.21 13.41 1.14
N ASP A 496 -22.22 14.06 1.74
CA ASP A 496 -20.82 13.77 1.43
C ASP A 496 -20.40 12.58 2.29
N ILE A 497 -19.93 11.52 1.64
CA ILE A 497 -19.57 10.26 2.29
C ILE A 497 -18.16 9.84 1.89
N GLU A 498 -17.52 9.07 2.77
CA GLU A 498 -16.28 8.37 2.46
C GLU A 498 -16.59 6.86 2.39
N ILE A 499 -16.18 6.21 1.31
CA ILE A 499 -16.28 4.76 1.15
C ILE A 499 -14.94 4.15 1.55
N GLU A 500 -14.93 3.36 2.61
CA GLU A 500 -13.74 2.56 2.95
C GLU A 500 -13.70 1.30 2.07
N PRO A 501 -12.53 0.93 1.52
CA PRO A 501 -12.37 -0.33 0.79
C PRO A 501 -12.78 -1.52 1.66
N ASP A 502 -13.54 -2.46 1.10
CA ASP A 502 -14.16 -3.61 1.77
C ASP A 502 -15.12 -3.25 2.93
N GLY A 503 -15.38 -1.96 3.15
CA GLY A 503 -16.22 -1.42 4.21
C GLY A 503 -17.70 -1.27 3.81
N VAL A 504 -18.54 -0.92 4.77
CA VAL A 504 -19.95 -0.58 4.53
C VAL A 504 -20.26 0.80 5.09
N THR A 505 -20.34 1.80 4.22
CA THR A 505 -20.78 3.14 4.59
C THR A 505 -22.30 3.21 4.56
N THR A 506 -22.91 3.53 5.71
CA THR A 506 -24.36 3.59 5.85
C THR A 506 -24.83 5.04 5.93
N VAL A 507 -25.69 5.45 4.98
CA VAL A 507 -26.45 6.71 5.06
C VAL A 507 -27.79 6.39 5.72
N GLN A 508 -27.95 6.81 6.97
CA GLN A 508 -29.12 6.51 7.80
C GLN A 508 -29.89 7.79 8.13
N TYR A 509 -31.19 7.84 7.84
CA TYR A 509 -32.02 9.00 8.17
C TYR A 509 -33.51 8.66 8.24
N GLY A 510 -34.23 9.38 9.10
CA GLY A 510 -35.67 9.26 9.31
C GLY A 510 -36.49 10.38 8.67
N PHE A 511 -37.77 10.13 8.49
CA PHE A 511 -38.78 11.13 8.15
C PHE A 511 -39.94 11.00 9.12
N GLU A 512 -40.21 12.07 9.88
CA GLU A 512 -41.31 12.13 10.83
C GLU A 512 -42.47 12.91 10.23
N VAL A 513 -43.62 12.25 10.09
CA VAL A 513 -44.88 12.89 9.70
C VAL A 513 -45.45 13.60 10.93
N GLY A 514 -45.35 14.93 10.92
CA GLY A 514 -45.82 15.80 11.99
C GLY A 514 -47.25 16.30 11.77
N TRP A 515 -47.82 16.92 12.81
CA TRP A 515 -49.15 17.54 12.73
C TRP A 515 -49.13 18.87 11.97
N PHE A 516 -48.10 19.69 12.20
CA PHE A 516 -47.95 21.03 11.61
C PHE A 516 -46.87 21.08 10.52
N GLU A 517 -45.81 20.28 10.65
CA GLU A 517 -44.67 20.27 9.74
C GLU A 517 -44.07 18.88 9.67
N ASP A 518 -43.73 18.44 8.45
CA ASP A 518 -42.98 17.22 8.21
C ASP A 518 -41.49 17.54 8.30
N LYS A 519 -40.69 16.66 8.92
CA LYS A 519 -39.25 16.89 9.08
C LYS A 519 -38.42 15.65 8.80
N TYR A 520 -37.25 15.86 8.22
CA TYR A 520 -36.21 14.84 8.11
C TYR A 520 -35.32 14.87 9.36
N ILE A 521 -34.95 13.69 9.84
CA ILE A 521 -34.07 13.48 10.99
C ILE A 521 -32.85 12.75 10.46
N TYR A 522 -31.67 13.35 10.55
CA TYR A 522 -30.42 12.73 10.11
C TYR A 522 -29.72 12.15 11.33
N ASP A 523 -29.26 10.91 11.24
CA ASP A 523 -28.51 10.21 12.28
C ASP A 523 -27.00 10.31 12.00
#